data_AF-A0A9Q0E860-F1
#
_entry.id   AF-A0A9Q0E860-F1
#
_cell.length_a   1.000
_cell.length_b   1.000
_cell.length_c   1.000
_cell.angle_alpha   90.00
_cell.angle_beta   90.00
_cell.angle_gamma   90.00
#
_symmetry.space_group_name_H-M   'P 1'
#
loop_
_entity.id
_entity.type
_entity.pdbx_description
1 polymer ?
#
loop_
_entity_poly.entity_id
_entity_poly.type
_entity_poly.pdbx_seq_one_letter_code
_entity_poly.pdbx_strand_id
1 'polypeptide(L)'
;MAVWIQAQQLQGDALHQMQSLYGQHFPIEVRHYLSQWIEGQLWDAIDLENPQEEFKAKRMLEGLIQELQNKAEHQVGEDGFLLKIKLGHYASQLKSTYDRCPLELVRCIKHILYTEQRLVREASSSSSPVGSIMDSMSQKYQLINQAFEELRLLTQDTENDLRKLQHNQEYFIIQYQESIRIQGQLTGLASLPPTDRQLREPALLSKRATVEAWLTREANTLQKYRLDLAEKHQKTLQLLRKQQTVILEDELLQWKRRQQLAGNGAPPEGGLDVLQSWCEKLAETTWLNRQQIRRAEHLRQQLPIPGPIEELTFIIERQPPQVLKTLTKFVATVRLLVGGKLNVHMNPPQVKATIISEQQAKALVKNESTRNDSSGEIINNNCVMEYHQTTGTLSAHFRNMSLKRIKRSDRRGAESVTEEKFTILFESQFSVAGNELVFQVKTLSLPVVVIVHGSQENNATATVLWDNAFAEPGRVPFLVPDKVLWPQLCEALNMKYKAEVQSKRGLSEENLLFLAQKAFSSINPEPDCRNTTMTWSQFNRESLPNRNFTFWQWFDGVMELTKKHLKPHWNDGFVAVPRSRNGPQ
;
A
#
# COMPACT_ATOMS: atom_id res chain seq x y z
N MET A 1 -11.43 -29.33 33.49
CA MET A 1 -10.48 -28.34 32.94
C MET A 1 -10.92 -27.00 33.48
N ALA A 2 -10.03 -26.18 34.06
CA ALA A 2 -10.43 -24.92 34.68
C ALA A 2 -11.12 -24.01 33.64
N VAL A 3 -12.22 -23.36 34.00
CA VAL A 3 -12.95 -22.40 33.15
C VAL A 3 -11.99 -21.31 32.66
N TRP A 4 -11.02 -20.95 33.49
CA TRP A 4 -9.95 -20.02 33.14
C TRP A 4 -9.18 -20.39 31.87
N ILE A 5 -8.86 -21.66 31.67
CA ILE A 5 -8.10 -22.12 30.47
C ILE A 5 -8.93 -21.88 29.21
N GLN A 6 -10.24 -22.06 29.29
CA GLN A 6 -11.17 -21.81 28.19
C GLN A 6 -11.36 -20.30 27.97
N ALA A 7 -11.44 -19.52 29.05
CA ALA A 7 -11.53 -18.06 28.99
C ALA A 7 -10.28 -17.43 28.33
N GLN A 8 -9.09 -17.99 28.56
CA GLN A 8 -7.85 -17.56 27.90
C GLN A 8 -7.86 -17.74 26.38
N GLN A 9 -8.76 -18.57 25.84
CA GLN A 9 -8.90 -18.80 24.40
C GLN A 9 -9.91 -17.86 23.74
N LEU A 10 -10.61 -17.01 24.51
CA LEU A 10 -11.54 -16.02 23.95
C LEU A 10 -10.80 -15.02 23.07
N GLN A 11 -11.46 -14.55 22.01
CA GLN A 11 -10.93 -13.58 21.05
C GLN A 11 -11.95 -12.47 20.76
N GLY A 12 -11.48 -11.36 20.19
CA GLY A 12 -12.34 -10.23 19.76
C GLY A 12 -13.10 -9.58 20.91
N ASP A 13 -14.38 -9.24 20.68
CA ASP A 13 -15.22 -8.54 21.66
C ASP A 13 -15.41 -9.33 22.96
N ALA A 14 -15.42 -10.67 22.89
CA ALA A 14 -15.52 -11.53 24.07
C ALA A 14 -14.26 -11.42 24.95
N LEU A 15 -13.07 -11.29 24.35
CA LEU A 15 -11.83 -11.08 25.09
C LEU A 15 -11.78 -9.68 25.72
N HIS A 16 -12.24 -8.65 25.01
CA HIS A 16 -12.31 -7.29 25.56
C HIS A 16 -13.29 -7.19 26.73
N GLN A 17 -14.46 -7.83 26.61
CA GLN A 17 -15.41 -7.94 27.73
C GLN A 17 -14.79 -8.69 28.91
N MET A 18 -14.09 -9.80 28.67
CA MET A 18 -13.40 -10.55 29.74
C MET A 18 -12.31 -9.69 30.43
N GLN A 19 -11.50 -8.94 29.67
CA GLN A 19 -10.47 -8.05 30.22
C GLN A 19 -11.06 -6.94 31.09
N SER A 20 -12.22 -6.39 30.70
CA SER A 20 -12.90 -5.33 31.45
C SER A 20 -13.40 -5.75 32.84
N LEU A 21 -13.51 -7.06 33.11
CA LEU A 21 -13.89 -7.60 34.42
C LEU A 21 -12.80 -7.40 35.48
N TYR A 22 -11.55 -7.22 35.06
CA TYR A 22 -10.40 -7.16 35.93
C TYR A 22 -9.84 -5.75 36.07
N GLY A 23 -9.42 -5.40 37.28
CA GLY A 23 -8.97 -4.06 37.59
C GLY A 23 -8.39 -3.96 39.00
N GLN A 24 -8.38 -2.76 39.58
CA GLN A 24 -7.88 -2.58 40.95
C GLN A 24 -8.76 -3.29 42.00
N HIS A 25 -10.04 -3.49 41.72
CA HIS A 25 -10.96 -4.23 42.58
C HIS A 25 -10.60 -5.72 42.65
N PHE A 26 -10.24 -6.33 41.51
CA PHE A 26 -9.81 -7.71 41.45
C PHE A 26 -8.76 -7.90 40.33
N PRO A 27 -7.47 -8.04 40.67
CA PRO A 27 -6.40 -8.16 39.68
C PRO A 27 -6.49 -9.45 38.86
N ILE A 28 -6.27 -9.37 37.55
CA ILE A 28 -6.32 -10.54 36.65
C ILE A 28 -5.24 -11.58 36.99
N GLU A 29 -4.12 -11.13 37.56
CA GLU A 29 -3.05 -12.00 38.00
C GLU A 29 -3.49 -12.91 39.16
N VAL A 30 -4.33 -12.40 40.08
CA VAL A 30 -4.90 -13.21 41.17
C VAL A 30 -5.80 -14.29 40.58
N ARG A 31 -6.66 -13.93 39.62
CA ARG A 31 -7.48 -14.89 38.87
C ARG A 31 -6.63 -15.95 38.18
N HIS A 32 -5.55 -15.53 37.51
CA HIS A 32 -4.68 -16.41 36.73
C HIS A 32 -3.96 -17.42 37.63
N TYR A 33 -3.26 -16.92 38.65
CA TYR A 33 -2.43 -17.76 39.49
C TYR A 33 -3.26 -18.61 40.46
N LEU A 34 -4.41 -18.16 40.94
CA LEU A 34 -5.26 -18.96 41.85
C LEU A 34 -6.51 -19.53 41.16
N SER A 35 -6.49 -19.66 39.83
CA SER A 35 -7.64 -20.11 39.04
C SER A 35 -8.28 -21.40 39.57
N GLN A 36 -7.48 -22.42 39.86
CA GLN A 36 -7.97 -23.70 40.38
C GLN A 36 -8.59 -23.58 41.77
N TRP A 37 -7.96 -22.81 42.66
CA TRP A 37 -8.46 -22.63 44.03
C TRP A 37 -9.77 -21.84 44.01
N ILE A 38 -9.82 -20.73 43.25
CA ILE A 38 -11.00 -19.87 43.12
C ILE A 38 -12.17 -20.68 42.55
N GLU A 39 -11.97 -21.43 41.47
CA GLU A 39 -13.04 -22.23 40.86
C GLU A 39 -13.48 -23.42 41.75
N GLY A 40 -12.63 -23.86 42.69
CA GLY A 40 -12.93 -24.94 43.62
C GLY A 40 -13.78 -24.53 44.83
N GLN A 41 -14.02 -23.23 45.05
CA GLN A 41 -14.80 -22.78 46.20
C GLN A 41 -16.31 -22.70 45.91
N LEU A 42 -17.12 -22.90 46.94
CA LEU A 42 -18.58 -22.83 46.87
C LEU A 42 -19.10 -21.40 47.04
N TRP A 43 -18.74 -20.49 46.12
CA TRP A 43 -19.17 -19.08 46.17
C TRP A 43 -20.69 -18.93 46.15
N ASP A 44 -21.41 -19.83 45.48
CA ASP A 44 -22.87 -19.81 45.37
C ASP A 44 -23.59 -20.19 46.67
N ALA A 45 -22.92 -20.87 47.61
CA ALA A 45 -23.49 -21.27 48.90
C ALA A 45 -23.54 -20.13 49.93
N ILE A 46 -22.92 -18.97 49.63
CA ILE A 46 -22.94 -17.78 50.47
C ILE A 46 -24.07 -16.87 49.98
N ASP A 47 -25.07 -16.69 50.85
CA ASP A 47 -26.16 -15.76 50.62
C ASP A 47 -25.69 -14.31 50.89
N LEU A 48 -25.77 -13.47 49.87
CA LEU A 48 -25.32 -12.07 49.94
C LEU A 48 -26.31 -11.15 50.67
N GLU A 49 -27.55 -11.60 50.87
CA GLU A 49 -28.61 -10.83 51.53
C GLU A 49 -28.72 -11.17 53.03
N ASN A 50 -28.01 -12.21 53.49
CA ASN A 50 -28.00 -12.64 54.89
C ASN A 50 -26.73 -12.15 55.62
N PRO A 51 -26.84 -11.17 56.54
CA PRO A 51 -25.68 -10.66 57.28
C PRO A 51 -24.98 -11.71 58.16
N GLN A 52 -25.65 -12.81 58.53
CA GLN A 52 -25.03 -13.88 59.31
C GLN A 52 -24.03 -14.72 58.53
N GLU A 53 -24.03 -14.61 57.19
CA GLU A 53 -23.10 -15.31 56.29
C GLU A 53 -21.78 -14.53 56.10
N GLU A 54 -21.66 -13.32 56.66
CA GLU A 54 -20.46 -12.49 56.60
C GLU A 54 -19.22 -13.21 57.16
N PHE A 55 -19.39 -14.04 58.19
CA PHE A 55 -18.30 -14.86 58.73
C PHE A 55 -17.77 -15.87 57.71
N LYS A 56 -18.64 -16.46 56.87
CA LYS A 56 -18.21 -17.37 55.80
C LYS A 56 -17.47 -16.59 54.71
N ALA A 57 -17.96 -15.42 54.33
CA ALA A 57 -17.28 -14.54 53.39
C ALA A 57 -15.90 -14.10 53.89
N LYS A 58 -15.77 -13.79 55.19
CA LYS A 58 -14.49 -13.47 55.83
C LYS A 58 -13.50 -14.63 55.77
N ARG A 59 -13.95 -15.87 56.04
CA ARG A 59 -13.11 -17.06 55.88
C ARG A 59 -12.62 -17.27 54.44
N MET A 60 -13.45 -16.93 53.45
CA MET A 60 -13.07 -17.02 52.03
C MET A 60 -12.01 -15.98 51.66
N LEU A 61 -12.13 -14.76 52.18
CA LEU A 61 -11.10 -13.72 52.04
C LEU A 61 -9.78 -14.14 52.69
N GLU A 62 -9.82 -14.66 53.92
CA GLU A 62 -8.63 -15.16 54.63
C GLU A 62 -7.98 -16.33 53.88
N GLY A 63 -8.77 -17.27 53.35
CA GLY A 63 -8.29 -18.36 52.52
C GLY A 63 -7.61 -17.88 51.23
N LEU A 64 -8.20 -16.91 50.54
CA LEU A 64 -7.63 -16.35 49.31
C LEU A 64 -6.28 -15.65 49.58
N ILE A 65 -6.19 -14.89 50.67
CA ILE A 65 -4.95 -14.23 51.11
C ILE A 65 -3.88 -15.27 51.44
N GLN A 66 -4.25 -16.32 52.17
CA GLN A 66 -3.32 -17.38 52.55
C GLN A 66 -2.78 -18.10 51.32
N GLU A 67 -3.62 -18.41 50.33
CA GLU A 67 -3.18 -19.03 49.08
C GLU A 67 -2.24 -18.14 48.26
N LEU A 68 -2.48 -16.83 48.23
CA LEU A 68 -1.55 -15.89 47.59
C LEU A 68 -0.20 -15.86 48.30
N GLN A 69 -0.20 -15.86 49.63
CA GLN A 69 1.01 -15.89 50.45
C GLN A 69 1.78 -17.20 50.26
N ASN A 70 1.09 -18.35 50.36
CA ASN A 70 1.67 -19.66 50.08
C ASN A 70 2.30 -19.67 48.69
N LYS A 71 1.57 -19.23 47.66
CA LYS A 71 2.05 -19.22 46.28
C LYS A 71 3.23 -18.27 46.05
N ALA A 72 3.31 -17.18 46.81
CA ALA A 72 4.45 -16.27 46.82
C ALA A 72 5.69 -16.90 47.49
N GLU A 73 5.51 -17.60 48.60
CA GLU A 73 6.58 -18.28 49.33
C GLU A 73 7.23 -19.41 48.52
N HIS A 74 6.45 -20.08 47.68
CA HIS A 74 6.93 -21.15 46.80
C HIS A 74 7.68 -20.65 45.54
N GLN A 75 7.74 -19.34 45.30
CA GLN A 75 8.56 -18.79 44.19
C GLN A 75 10.04 -18.73 44.59
N VAL A 76 10.90 -19.38 43.80
CA VAL A 76 12.36 -19.45 44.00
C VAL A 76 13.08 -19.06 42.71
N GLY A 77 14.27 -18.45 42.81
CA GLY A 77 15.09 -18.02 41.66
C GLY A 77 14.91 -16.55 41.26
N GLU A 78 15.78 -16.05 40.37
CA GLU A 78 15.76 -14.64 39.91
C GLU A 78 14.45 -14.28 39.19
N ASP A 79 13.91 -15.20 38.39
CA ASP A 79 12.62 -15.00 37.68
C ASP A 79 11.40 -15.04 38.61
N GLY A 80 11.48 -15.76 39.74
CA GLY A 80 10.41 -15.90 40.73
C GLY A 80 10.31 -14.72 41.71
N PHE A 81 11.36 -13.92 41.83
CA PHE A 81 11.45 -12.82 42.80
C PHE A 81 10.39 -11.73 42.56
N LEU A 82 10.21 -11.30 41.30
CA LEU A 82 9.22 -10.29 40.94
C LEU A 82 7.79 -10.78 41.19
N LEU A 83 7.52 -12.06 40.88
CA LEU A 83 6.21 -12.66 41.12
C LEU A 83 5.89 -12.76 42.60
N LYS A 84 6.87 -13.13 43.44
CA LYS A 84 6.74 -13.15 44.91
C LYS A 84 6.32 -11.79 45.47
N ILE A 85 6.97 -10.71 45.04
CA ILE A 85 6.62 -9.34 45.47
C ILE A 85 5.20 -8.98 45.03
N LYS A 86 4.84 -9.26 43.78
CA LYS A 86 3.50 -8.96 43.25
C LYS A 86 2.39 -9.72 44.00
N LEU A 87 2.56 -11.02 44.23
CA LEU A 87 1.57 -11.83 44.96
C LEU A 87 1.41 -11.35 46.41
N GLY A 88 2.50 -10.98 47.09
CA GLY A 88 2.44 -10.37 48.43
C GLY A 88 1.73 -9.00 48.44
N HIS A 89 1.94 -8.20 47.40
CA HIS A 89 1.22 -6.94 47.22
C HIS A 89 -0.28 -7.17 47.03
N TYR A 90 -0.68 -8.10 46.15
CA TYR A 90 -2.09 -8.42 45.92
C TYR A 90 -2.78 -8.97 47.18
N ALA A 91 -2.09 -9.79 47.98
CA ALA A 91 -2.61 -10.28 49.26
C ALA A 91 -2.92 -9.11 50.21
N SER A 92 -2.01 -8.13 50.31
CA SER A 92 -2.21 -6.93 51.13
C SER A 92 -3.30 -6.00 50.59
N GLN A 93 -3.36 -5.84 49.26
CA GLN A 93 -4.37 -5.05 48.57
C GLN A 93 -5.77 -5.61 48.79
N LEU A 94 -5.98 -6.90 48.52
CA LEU A 94 -7.28 -7.55 48.68
C LEU A 94 -7.74 -7.54 50.15
N LYS A 95 -6.81 -7.71 51.10
CA LYS A 95 -7.10 -7.53 52.52
C LYS A 95 -7.61 -6.13 52.81
N SER A 96 -6.87 -5.10 52.38
CA SER A 96 -7.26 -3.70 52.59
C SER A 96 -8.63 -3.37 51.96
N THR A 97 -8.89 -3.87 50.76
CA THR A 97 -10.12 -3.59 50.00
C THR A 97 -11.36 -4.28 50.58
N TYR A 98 -11.23 -5.52 51.07
CA TYR A 98 -12.40 -6.36 51.40
C TYR A 98 -12.54 -6.74 52.88
N ASP A 99 -11.55 -6.48 53.75
CA ASP A 99 -11.61 -6.88 55.17
C ASP A 99 -12.78 -6.24 55.94
N ARG A 100 -13.18 -5.02 55.55
CA ARG A 100 -14.34 -4.32 56.13
C ARG A 100 -15.69 -4.76 55.56
N CYS A 101 -15.70 -5.32 54.35
CA CYS A 101 -16.92 -5.75 53.66
C CYS A 101 -16.67 -7.07 52.88
N PRO A 102 -16.46 -8.22 53.55
CA PRO A 102 -16.06 -9.47 52.88
C PRO A 102 -17.10 -10.00 51.88
N LEU A 103 -18.38 -9.65 52.06
CA LEU A 103 -19.46 -10.01 51.12
C LEU A 103 -19.28 -9.36 49.74
N GLU A 104 -18.62 -8.21 49.64
CA GLU A 104 -18.31 -7.58 48.34
C GLU A 104 -17.29 -8.38 47.53
N LEU A 105 -16.35 -9.07 48.20
CA LEU A 105 -15.42 -9.99 47.53
C LEU A 105 -16.21 -11.14 46.88
N VAL A 106 -17.11 -11.75 47.65
CA VAL A 106 -17.96 -12.86 47.18
C VAL A 106 -18.81 -12.39 46.00
N ARG A 107 -19.43 -11.21 46.08
CA ARG A 107 -20.20 -10.62 44.98
C ARG A 107 -19.35 -10.40 43.73
N CYS A 108 -18.14 -9.86 43.90
CA CYS A 108 -17.19 -9.61 42.83
C CYS A 108 -16.77 -10.91 42.12
N ILE A 109 -16.35 -11.92 42.87
CA ILE A 109 -15.90 -13.20 42.31
C ILE A 109 -17.07 -13.95 41.64
N LYS A 110 -18.28 -13.95 42.23
CA LYS A 110 -19.47 -14.54 41.59
C LYS A 110 -19.77 -13.87 40.25
N HIS A 111 -19.71 -12.54 40.18
CA HIS A 111 -19.93 -11.79 38.93
C HIS A 111 -18.88 -12.13 37.86
N ILE A 112 -17.61 -12.20 38.25
CA ILE A 112 -16.50 -12.56 37.36
C ILE A 112 -16.72 -13.97 36.81
N LEU A 113 -16.87 -14.98 37.68
CA LEU A 113 -17.01 -16.38 37.27
C LEU A 113 -18.25 -16.61 36.40
N TYR A 114 -19.38 -15.97 36.76
CA TYR A 114 -20.60 -16.04 35.95
C TYR A 114 -20.39 -15.47 34.54
N THR A 115 -19.78 -14.29 34.46
CA THR A 115 -19.58 -13.60 33.17
C THR A 115 -18.57 -14.35 32.30
N GLU A 116 -17.49 -14.89 32.89
CA GLU A 116 -16.55 -15.76 32.17
C GLU A 116 -17.23 -17.00 31.60
N GLN A 117 -18.03 -17.70 32.42
CA GLN A 117 -18.75 -18.89 31.96
C GLN A 117 -19.75 -18.55 30.86
N ARG A 118 -20.43 -17.41 30.95
CA ARG A 118 -21.35 -16.95 29.90
C ARG A 118 -20.60 -16.70 28.59
N LEU A 119 -19.50 -15.94 28.63
CA LEU A 119 -18.68 -15.62 27.46
C LEU A 119 -18.09 -16.89 26.81
N VAL A 120 -17.61 -17.83 27.62
CA VAL A 120 -17.11 -19.12 27.11
C VAL A 120 -18.23 -19.93 26.46
N ARG A 121 -19.43 -19.97 27.04
CA ARG A 121 -20.59 -20.65 26.44
C ARG A 121 -21.05 -19.98 25.15
N GLU A 122 -21.10 -18.66 25.10
CA GLU A 122 -21.45 -17.87 23.90
C GLU A 122 -20.41 -18.11 22.78
N ALA A 123 -19.13 -18.15 23.11
CA ALA A 123 -18.06 -18.47 22.15
C ALA A 123 -18.08 -19.93 21.68
N SER A 124 -18.54 -20.86 22.52
CA SER A 124 -18.63 -22.30 22.17
C SER A 124 -19.90 -22.67 21.40
N SER A 125 -21.00 -21.96 21.63
CA SER A 125 -22.31 -22.19 21.00
C SER A 125 -22.50 -21.42 19.70
N SER A 126 -21.75 -20.33 19.52
CA SER A 126 -21.71 -19.63 18.26
C SER A 126 -20.67 -20.27 17.35
N SER A 127 -21.13 -20.98 16.32
CA SER A 127 -20.36 -21.18 15.09
C SER A 127 -20.21 -19.83 14.40
N SER A 128 -19.51 -18.90 15.05
CA SER A 128 -19.28 -17.54 14.59
C SER A 128 -18.22 -17.55 13.49
N PRO A 129 -18.31 -16.66 12.48
CA PRO A 129 -17.42 -16.65 11.31
C PRO A 129 -15.94 -16.39 11.61
N VAL A 130 -15.60 -16.05 12.86
CA VAL A 130 -14.25 -15.65 13.27
C VAL A 130 -13.28 -16.83 13.25
N GLY A 131 -13.72 -18.04 13.61
CA GLY A 131 -12.90 -19.26 13.50
C GLY A 131 -12.60 -19.63 12.03
N SER A 132 -13.58 -19.42 11.13
CA SER A 132 -13.42 -19.62 9.69
C SER A 132 -12.47 -18.60 9.04
N ILE A 133 -12.40 -17.36 9.55
CA ILE A 133 -11.48 -16.33 9.05
C ILE A 133 -10.04 -16.65 9.45
N MET A 134 -9.80 -17.18 10.65
CA MET A 134 -8.45 -17.56 11.10
C MET A 134 -7.91 -18.78 10.35
N ASP A 135 -8.76 -19.79 10.09
CA ASP A 135 -8.42 -20.93 9.22
C ASP A 135 -8.17 -20.49 7.76
N SER A 136 -8.97 -19.56 7.24
CA SER A 136 -8.78 -19.00 5.89
C SER A 136 -7.48 -18.21 5.76
N MET A 137 -7.11 -17.40 6.77
CA MET A 137 -5.86 -16.65 6.79
C MET A 137 -4.63 -17.57 6.86
N SER A 138 -4.71 -18.65 7.66
CA SER A 138 -3.67 -19.68 7.75
C SER A 138 -3.48 -20.41 6.41
N GLN A 139 -4.58 -20.76 5.74
CA GLN A 139 -4.54 -21.42 4.43
C GLN A 139 -3.97 -20.50 3.34
N LYS A 140 -4.33 -19.21 3.34
CA LYS A 140 -3.78 -18.21 2.41
C LYS A 140 -2.28 -18.00 2.61
N TYR A 141 -1.82 -17.98 3.87
CA TYR A 141 -0.40 -17.92 4.21
C TYR A 141 0.38 -19.13 3.66
N GLN A 142 -0.18 -20.34 3.75
CA GLN A 142 0.44 -21.56 3.20
C GLN A 142 0.54 -21.50 1.67
N LEU A 143 -0.53 -21.09 0.98
CA LEU A 143 -0.54 -20.95 -0.48
C LEU A 143 0.50 -19.95 -0.98
N ILE A 144 0.63 -18.80 -0.31
CA ILE A 144 1.63 -17.78 -0.63
C ILE A 144 3.05 -18.36 -0.50
N ASN A 145 3.33 -19.09 0.59
CA ASN A 145 4.66 -19.69 0.78
C ASN A 145 4.94 -20.85 -0.20
N GLN A 146 3.93 -21.63 -0.58
CA GLN A 146 4.07 -22.66 -1.60
C GLN A 146 4.43 -22.06 -2.96
N ALA A 147 3.78 -20.96 -3.36
CA ALA A 147 4.12 -20.24 -4.58
C ALA A 147 5.54 -19.65 -4.56
N PHE A 148 6.02 -19.22 -3.40
CA PHE A 148 7.43 -18.81 -3.25
C PHE A 148 8.40 -19.97 -3.40
N GLU A 149 8.06 -21.16 -2.91
CA GLU A 149 8.90 -22.35 -3.08
C GLU A 149 8.96 -22.76 -4.56
N GLU A 150 7.83 -22.70 -5.27
CA GLU A 150 7.79 -22.92 -6.72
C GLU A 150 8.64 -21.90 -7.47
N LEU A 151 8.50 -20.60 -7.14
CA LEU A 151 9.34 -19.54 -7.71
C LEU A 151 10.84 -19.76 -7.44
N ARG A 152 11.19 -20.25 -6.26
CA ARG A 152 12.58 -20.58 -5.89
C ARG A 152 13.14 -21.67 -6.80
N LEU A 153 12.38 -22.75 -7.00
CA LEU A 153 12.77 -23.85 -7.89
C LEU A 153 12.91 -23.41 -9.34
N LEU A 154 11.94 -22.65 -9.86
CA LEU A 154 11.98 -22.11 -11.22
C LEU A 154 13.20 -21.18 -11.42
N THR A 155 13.48 -20.32 -10.45
CA THR A 155 14.62 -19.40 -10.50
C THR A 155 15.97 -20.13 -10.43
N GLN A 156 16.02 -21.26 -9.71
CA GLN A 156 17.21 -22.11 -9.66
C GLN A 156 17.41 -22.87 -10.97
N ASP A 157 16.34 -23.35 -11.60
CA ASP A 157 16.37 -24.02 -12.90
C ASP A 157 16.88 -23.08 -14.01
N THR A 158 16.36 -21.85 -14.08
CA THR A 158 16.83 -20.85 -15.05
C THR A 158 18.30 -20.45 -14.84
N GLU A 159 18.79 -20.43 -13.59
CA GLU A 159 20.22 -20.20 -13.31
C GLU A 159 21.10 -21.34 -13.85
N ASN A 160 20.65 -22.58 -13.71
CA ASN A 160 21.39 -23.75 -14.21
C ASN A 160 21.44 -23.74 -15.75
N ASP A 161 20.32 -23.44 -16.40
CA ASP A 161 20.25 -23.30 -17.86
C ASP A 161 21.13 -22.15 -18.37
N LEU A 162 21.13 -21.01 -17.68
CA LEU A 162 21.98 -19.88 -18.02
C LEU A 162 23.46 -20.24 -17.92
N ARG A 163 23.88 -20.96 -16.87
CA ARG A 163 25.27 -21.45 -16.74
C ARG A 163 25.65 -22.40 -17.87
N LYS A 164 24.74 -23.30 -18.26
CA LYS A 164 24.94 -24.21 -19.39
C LYS A 164 25.04 -23.45 -20.73
N LEU A 165 24.16 -22.47 -20.95
CA LEU A 165 24.18 -21.62 -22.13
C LEU A 165 25.49 -20.85 -22.24
N GLN A 166 25.97 -20.27 -21.13
CA GLN A 166 27.25 -19.59 -21.06
C GLN A 166 28.40 -20.49 -21.49
N HIS A 167 28.51 -21.69 -20.90
CA HIS A 167 29.58 -22.63 -21.21
C HIS A 167 29.59 -23.05 -22.69
N ASN A 168 28.41 -23.36 -23.25
CA ASN A 168 28.30 -23.75 -24.66
C ASN A 168 28.64 -22.59 -25.59
N GLN A 169 28.25 -21.36 -25.22
CA GLN A 169 28.59 -20.17 -26.01
C GLN A 169 30.09 -19.88 -26.00
N GLU A 170 30.76 -20.02 -24.85
CA GLU A 170 32.22 -19.88 -24.75
C GLU A 170 32.93 -20.91 -25.64
N TYR A 171 32.48 -22.17 -25.62
CA TYR A 171 33.01 -23.22 -26.50
C TYR A 171 32.77 -22.91 -27.99
N PHE A 172 31.58 -22.40 -28.33
CA PHE A 172 31.26 -21.96 -29.69
C PHE A 172 32.22 -20.87 -30.18
N ILE A 173 32.50 -19.86 -29.34
CA ILE A 173 33.41 -18.76 -29.69
C ILE A 173 34.82 -19.30 -29.99
N ILE A 174 35.31 -20.27 -29.21
CA ILE A 174 36.61 -20.92 -29.45
C ILE A 174 36.64 -21.61 -30.82
N GLN A 175 35.60 -22.38 -31.16
CA GLN A 175 35.52 -23.06 -32.45
C GLN A 175 35.37 -22.07 -33.61
N TYR A 176 34.67 -20.95 -33.41
CA TYR A 176 34.53 -19.89 -34.40
C TYR A 176 35.87 -19.22 -34.70
N GLN A 177 36.68 -18.95 -33.66
CA GLN A 177 38.04 -18.44 -33.82
C GLN A 177 38.95 -19.44 -34.55
N GLU A 178 38.82 -20.74 -34.28
CA GLU A 178 39.55 -21.77 -35.04
C GLU A 178 39.14 -21.76 -36.53
N SER A 179 37.86 -21.55 -36.84
CA SER A 179 37.39 -21.39 -38.22
C SER A 179 38.04 -20.20 -38.92
N ILE A 180 38.11 -19.04 -38.25
CA ILE A 180 38.80 -17.84 -38.76
C ILE A 180 40.29 -18.14 -38.98
N ARG A 181 40.94 -18.86 -38.06
CA ARG A 181 42.35 -19.23 -38.18
C ARG A 181 42.60 -20.13 -39.38
N ILE A 182 41.76 -21.14 -39.60
CA ILE A 182 41.81 -22.01 -40.78
C ILE A 182 41.62 -21.19 -42.06
N GLN A 183 40.70 -20.23 -42.05
CA GLN A 183 40.48 -19.34 -43.19
C GLN A 183 41.69 -18.44 -43.47
N GLY A 184 42.35 -17.91 -42.43
CA GLY A 184 43.61 -17.19 -42.56
C GLY A 184 44.73 -18.07 -43.16
N GLN A 185 44.83 -19.33 -42.74
CA GLN A 185 45.79 -20.30 -43.32
C GLN A 185 45.50 -20.56 -44.80
N LEU A 186 44.23 -20.71 -45.19
CA LEU A 186 43.82 -20.88 -46.58
C LEU A 186 44.20 -19.66 -47.44
N THR A 187 43.97 -18.45 -46.95
CA THR A 187 44.39 -17.21 -47.65
C THR A 187 45.92 -17.14 -47.76
N GLY A 188 46.66 -17.58 -46.73
CA GLY A 188 48.12 -17.63 -46.72
C GLY A 188 48.74 -18.66 -47.67
N LEU A 189 48.00 -19.70 -48.09
CA LEU A 189 48.49 -20.68 -49.08
C LEU A 189 48.76 -20.07 -50.46
N ALA A 190 48.18 -18.91 -50.76
CA ALA A 190 48.38 -18.22 -52.04
C ALA A 190 49.83 -17.74 -52.25
N SER A 191 50.64 -17.62 -51.18
CA SER A 191 52.04 -17.19 -51.26
C SER A 191 53.05 -18.35 -51.36
N LEU A 192 52.60 -19.60 -51.33
CA LEU A 192 53.45 -20.80 -51.34
C LEU A 192 53.60 -21.42 -52.74
N PRO A 193 54.66 -22.22 -52.99
CA PRO A 193 54.84 -22.95 -54.23
C PRO A 193 53.67 -23.93 -54.51
N PRO A 194 53.32 -24.17 -55.80
CA PRO A 194 52.16 -24.97 -56.18
C PRO A 194 52.18 -26.43 -55.66
N THR A 195 53.37 -27.03 -55.50
CA THR A 195 53.55 -28.39 -54.99
C THR A 195 53.16 -28.51 -53.51
N ASP A 196 53.55 -27.54 -52.67
CA ASP A 196 53.21 -27.52 -51.24
C ASP A 196 51.75 -27.17 -51.01
N ARG A 197 51.17 -26.34 -51.89
CA ARG A 197 49.76 -26.00 -51.88
C ARG A 197 48.87 -27.22 -52.13
N GLN A 198 49.17 -28.01 -53.17
CA GLN A 198 48.39 -29.22 -53.51
C GLN A 198 48.35 -30.25 -52.37
N LEU A 199 49.40 -30.32 -51.54
CA LEU A 199 49.48 -31.24 -50.39
C LEU A 199 48.66 -30.76 -49.17
N ARG A 200 48.61 -29.45 -48.90
CA ARG A 200 47.99 -28.88 -47.67
C ARG A 200 46.55 -28.39 -47.84
N GLU A 201 46.17 -27.94 -49.03
CA GLU A 201 44.86 -27.35 -49.32
C GLU A 201 43.68 -28.32 -49.07
N PRO A 202 43.72 -29.60 -49.49
CA PRO A 202 42.60 -30.53 -49.27
C PRO A 202 42.31 -30.79 -47.78
N ALA A 203 43.37 -30.95 -46.96
CA ALA A 203 43.23 -31.19 -45.53
C ALA A 203 42.62 -29.99 -44.80
N LEU A 204 43.02 -28.76 -45.16
CA LEU A 204 42.48 -27.53 -44.59
C LEU A 204 41.03 -27.28 -45.01
N LEU A 205 40.67 -27.57 -46.25
CA LEU A 205 39.28 -27.49 -46.73
C LEU A 205 38.37 -28.49 -46.01
N SER A 206 38.82 -29.74 -45.84
CA SER A 206 38.07 -30.75 -45.07
C SER A 206 37.89 -30.35 -43.61
N LYS A 207 38.93 -29.78 -42.98
CA LYS A 207 38.87 -29.29 -41.60
C LYS A 207 37.89 -28.10 -41.49
N ARG A 208 37.92 -27.17 -42.44
CA ARG A 208 36.99 -26.04 -42.51
C ARG A 208 35.54 -26.50 -42.60
N ALA A 209 35.24 -27.41 -43.54
CA ALA A 209 33.89 -27.94 -43.72
C ALA A 209 33.34 -28.62 -42.45
N THR A 210 34.20 -29.35 -41.72
CA THR A 210 33.83 -30.00 -40.46
C THR A 210 33.50 -28.98 -39.37
N VAL A 211 34.33 -27.94 -39.23
CA VAL A 211 34.13 -26.86 -38.24
C VAL A 211 32.92 -26.00 -38.61
N GLU A 212 32.72 -25.64 -39.87
CA GLU A 212 31.55 -24.87 -40.36
C GLU A 212 30.23 -25.62 -40.14
N ALA A 213 30.20 -26.93 -40.40
CA ALA A 213 29.03 -27.77 -40.15
C ALA A 213 28.71 -27.84 -38.65
N TRP A 214 29.74 -27.96 -37.79
CA TRP A 214 29.58 -27.93 -36.35
C TRP A 214 29.07 -26.57 -35.86
N LEU A 215 29.66 -25.46 -36.33
CA LEU A 215 29.24 -24.09 -35.97
C LEU A 215 27.78 -23.83 -36.37
N THR A 216 27.36 -24.25 -37.56
CA THR A 216 25.97 -24.07 -37.99
C THR A 216 25.00 -24.83 -37.09
N ARG A 217 25.33 -26.08 -36.72
CA ARG A 217 24.51 -26.89 -35.80
C ARG A 217 24.48 -26.29 -34.39
N GLU A 218 25.62 -25.85 -33.88
CA GLU A 218 25.74 -25.33 -32.53
C GLU A 218 25.08 -23.95 -32.42
N ALA A 219 25.14 -23.11 -33.44
CA ALA A 219 24.42 -21.83 -33.50
C ALA A 219 22.90 -22.04 -33.35
N ASN A 220 22.33 -23.03 -34.04
CA ASN A 220 20.91 -23.40 -33.90
C ASN A 220 20.59 -23.94 -32.49
N THR A 221 21.52 -24.69 -31.89
CA THR A 221 21.38 -25.24 -30.53
C THR A 221 21.42 -24.13 -29.47
N LEU A 222 22.35 -23.19 -29.58
CA LEU A 222 22.44 -22.00 -28.73
C LEU A 222 21.20 -21.11 -28.88
N GLN A 223 20.69 -20.94 -30.11
CA GLN A 223 19.46 -20.20 -30.33
C GLN A 223 18.26 -20.88 -29.66
N LYS A 224 18.17 -22.22 -29.75
CA LYS A 224 17.14 -22.97 -29.04
C LYS A 224 17.24 -22.78 -27.53
N TYR A 225 18.44 -22.92 -26.94
CA TYR A 225 18.64 -22.70 -25.50
C TYR A 225 18.31 -21.27 -25.07
N ARG A 226 18.57 -20.26 -25.90
CA ARG A 226 18.17 -18.87 -25.64
C ARG A 226 16.65 -18.71 -25.61
N LEU A 227 15.94 -19.34 -26.55
CA LEU A 227 14.48 -19.32 -26.61
C LEU A 227 13.85 -20.07 -25.43
N ASP A 228 14.35 -21.26 -25.11
CA ASP A 228 13.87 -22.07 -24.00
C ASP A 228 14.08 -21.33 -22.66
N LEU A 229 15.25 -20.72 -22.47
CA LEU A 229 15.56 -19.89 -21.28
C LEU A 229 14.64 -18.67 -21.20
N ALA A 230 14.37 -18.01 -22.33
CA ALA A 230 13.44 -16.87 -22.37
C ALA A 230 12.01 -17.28 -22.02
N GLU A 231 11.53 -18.42 -22.52
CA GLU A 231 10.20 -18.95 -22.18
C GLU A 231 10.11 -19.32 -20.69
N LYS A 232 11.14 -19.94 -20.14
CA LYS A 232 11.21 -20.23 -18.69
C LYS A 232 11.18 -18.94 -17.86
N HIS A 233 11.99 -17.94 -18.22
CA HIS A 233 11.91 -16.63 -17.57
C HIS A 233 10.53 -15.99 -17.70
N GLN A 234 9.87 -16.10 -18.87
CA GLN A 234 8.51 -15.59 -19.05
C GLN A 234 7.51 -16.27 -18.10
N LYS A 235 7.59 -17.60 -17.94
CA LYS A 235 6.77 -18.36 -16.99
C LYS A 235 7.05 -17.94 -15.54
N THR A 236 8.32 -17.83 -15.16
CA THR A 236 8.72 -17.37 -13.82
C THR A 236 8.22 -15.96 -13.54
N LEU A 237 8.35 -15.03 -14.50
CA LEU A 237 7.87 -13.66 -14.37
C LEU A 237 6.34 -13.57 -14.31
N GLN A 238 5.61 -14.42 -15.02
CA GLN A 238 4.15 -14.49 -14.91
C GLN A 238 3.72 -14.94 -13.50
N LEU A 239 4.34 -15.98 -12.95
CA LEU A 239 4.06 -16.44 -11.59
C LEU A 239 4.46 -15.38 -10.56
N LEU A 240 5.63 -14.76 -10.75
CA LEU A 240 6.13 -13.68 -9.90
C LEU A 240 5.19 -12.47 -9.91
N ARG A 241 4.62 -12.12 -11.07
CA ARG A 241 3.63 -11.04 -11.21
C ARG A 241 2.33 -11.40 -10.50
N LYS A 242 1.83 -12.64 -10.62
CA LYS A 242 0.66 -13.09 -9.86
C LYS A 242 0.91 -12.97 -8.36
N GLN A 243 2.09 -13.41 -7.90
CA GLN A 243 2.47 -13.35 -6.50
C GLN A 243 2.62 -11.91 -6.00
N GLN A 244 3.19 -11.04 -6.83
CA GLN A 244 3.27 -9.60 -6.58
C GLN A 244 1.88 -8.97 -6.44
N THR A 245 0.93 -9.30 -7.32
CA THR A 245 -0.45 -8.83 -7.23
C THR A 245 -1.09 -9.30 -5.92
N VAL A 246 -1.01 -10.59 -5.58
CA VAL A 246 -1.58 -11.09 -4.30
C VAL A 246 -0.96 -10.38 -3.10
N ILE A 247 0.36 -10.20 -3.05
CA ILE A 247 1.00 -9.60 -1.88
C ILE A 247 0.81 -8.08 -1.81
N LEU A 248 0.92 -7.36 -2.94
CA LEU A 248 0.89 -5.89 -2.96
C LEU A 248 -0.53 -5.33 -3.12
N GLU A 249 -1.35 -5.97 -3.95
CA GLU A 249 -2.70 -5.49 -4.31
C GLU A 249 -3.79 -6.12 -3.44
N ASP A 250 -3.58 -7.32 -2.87
CA ASP A 250 -4.50 -7.88 -1.88
C ASP A 250 -3.98 -7.67 -0.45
N GLU A 251 -2.89 -8.34 -0.06
CA GLU A 251 -2.48 -8.40 1.35
C GLU A 251 -2.01 -7.06 1.90
N LEU A 252 -1.11 -6.38 1.18
CA LEU A 252 -0.62 -5.06 1.56
C LEU A 252 -1.73 -4.01 1.44
N LEU A 253 -2.62 -4.13 0.45
CA LEU A 253 -3.74 -3.20 0.33
C LEU A 253 -4.74 -3.40 1.46
N GLN A 254 -5.05 -4.65 1.84
CA GLN A 254 -5.89 -4.97 2.99
C GLN A 254 -5.24 -4.54 4.30
N TRP A 255 -3.93 -4.72 4.46
CA TRP A 255 -3.19 -4.21 5.61
C TRP A 255 -3.20 -2.67 5.64
N LYS A 256 -2.94 -1.99 4.52
CA LYS A 256 -3.07 -0.53 4.40
C LYS A 256 -4.48 -0.06 4.67
N ARG A 257 -5.50 -0.83 4.26
CA ARG A 257 -6.90 -0.55 4.55
C ARG A 257 -7.18 -0.71 6.04
N ARG A 258 -6.70 -1.78 6.68
CA ARG A 258 -6.77 -1.96 8.14
C ARG A 258 -6.06 -0.82 8.87
N GLN A 259 -4.87 -0.40 8.43
CA GLN A 259 -4.13 0.74 8.97
C GLN A 259 -4.90 2.06 8.77
N GLN A 260 -5.47 2.29 7.58
CA GLN A 260 -6.31 3.45 7.28
C GLN A 260 -7.55 3.48 8.17
N LEU A 261 -8.15 2.32 8.46
CA LEU A 261 -9.28 2.17 9.35
C LEU A 261 -8.88 2.28 10.83
N ALA A 262 -7.68 1.82 11.21
CA ALA A 262 -7.09 1.98 12.55
C ALA A 262 -6.81 3.46 12.86
N GLY A 263 -6.41 4.25 11.84
CA GLY A 263 -6.38 5.71 11.91
C GLY A 263 -7.72 6.34 12.32
N ASN A 264 -8.83 5.65 12.03
CA ASN A 264 -10.20 6.01 12.42
C ASN A 264 -10.71 5.30 13.70
N GLY A 265 -9.89 4.47 14.39
CA GLY A 265 -10.25 3.78 15.63
C GLY A 265 -10.67 2.31 15.50
N ALA A 266 -10.52 1.71 14.32
CA ALA A 266 -10.67 0.25 14.16
C ALA A 266 -9.54 -0.53 14.89
N PRO A 267 -9.70 -1.85 15.11
CA PRO A 267 -8.66 -2.67 15.73
C PRO A 267 -7.30 -2.52 15.03
N PRO A 268 -6.18 -2.53 15.78
CA PRO A 268 -4.85 -2.36 15.22
C PRO A 268 -4.54 -3.43 14.17
N GLU A 269 -3.88 -3.00 13.10
CA GLU A 269 -3.68 -3.71 11.84
C GLU A 269 -2.81 -4.98 11.90
N GLY A 270 -2.21 -5.26 13.06
CA GLY A 270 -1.21 -6.32 13.26
C GLY A 270 0.19 -5.92 12.75
N GLY A 271 1.21 -6.69 13.15
CA GLY A 271 2.60 -6.46 12.77
C GLY A 271 2.85 -6.65 11.26
N LEU A 272 3.83 -5.91 10.73
CA LEU A 272 4.23 -5.99 9.31
C LEU A 272 5.15 -7.17 8.99
N ASP A 273 5.63 -7.90 9.99
CA ASP A 273 6.75 -8.85 9.85
C ASP A 273 6.49 -9.93 8.78
N VAL A 274 5.25 -10.44 8.71
CA VAL A 274 4.84 -11.40 7.68
C VAL A 274 4.88 -10.79 6.28
N LEU A 275 4.26 -9.61 6.10
CA LEU A 275 4.24 -8.88 4.83
C LEU A 275 5.65 -8.46 4.40
N GLN A 276 6.49 -8.07 5.36
CA GLN A 276 7.89 -7.75 5.13
C GLN A 276 8.62 -8.98 4.60
N SER A 277 8.48 -10.14 5.24
CA SER A 277 9.13 -11.38 4.79
C SER A 277 8.72 -11.77 3.36
N TRP A 278 7.46 -11.55 2.99
CA TRP A 278 6.96 -11.79 1.63
C TRP A 278 7.50 -10.77 0.63
N CYS A 279 7.52 -9.48 0.99
CA CYS A 279 8.11 -8.43 0.15
C CYS A 279 9.61 -8.65 -0.07
N GLU A 280 10.35 -9.10 0.95
CA GLU A 280 11.77 -9.45 0.86
C GLU A 280 11.99 -10.64 -0.08
N LYS A 281 11.23 -11.73 0.08
CA LYS A 281 11.28 -12.89 -0.83
C LYS A 281 10.92 -12.49 -2.27
N LEU A 282 9.91 -11.64 -2.47
CA LEU A 282 9.56 -11.10 -3.79
C LEU A 282 10.73 -10.32 -4.38
N ALA A 283 11.31 -9.40 -3.61
CA ALA A 283 12.40 -8.54 -4.05
C ALA A 283 13.65 -9.36 -4.41
N GLU A 284 14.03 -10.32 -3.56
CA GLU A 284 15.15 -11.23 -3.80
C GLU A 284 14.93 -12.05 -5.09
N THR A 285 13.77 -12.70 -5.22
CA THR A 285 13.44 -13.52 -6.40
C THR A 285 13.41 -12.69 -7.68
N THR A 286 12.82 -11.48 -7.62
CA THR A 286 12.80 -10.53 -8.75
C THR A 286 14.22 -10.13 -9.14
N TRP A 287 15.06 -9.84 -8.15
CA TRP A 287 16.42 -9.41 -8.35
C TRP A 287 17.29 -10.52 -8.97
N LEU A 288 17.18 -11.75 -8.47
CA LEU A 288 17.88 -12.91 -9.04
C LEU A 288 17.50 -13.13 -10.51
N ASN A 289 16.20 -13.13 -10.83
CA ASN A 289 15.73 -13.27 -12.21
C ASN A 289 16.23 -12.13 -13.10
N ARG A 290 16.27 -10.89 -12.59
CA ARG A 290 16.85 -9.75 -13.32
C ARG A 290 18.35 -9.94 -13.60
N GLN A 291 19.12 -10.43 -12.61
CA GLN A 291 20.55 -10.70 -12.80
C GLN A 291 20.77 -11.78 -13.86
N GLN A 292 19.94 -12.83 -13.85
CA GLN A 292 19.98 -13.89 -14.86
C GLN A 292 19.68 -13.35 -16.26
N ILE A 293 18.60 -12.57 -16.42
CA ILE A 293 18.25 -11.95 -17.71
C ILE A 293 19.37 -11.03 -18.20
N ARG A 294 19.98 -10.23 -17.33
CA ARG A 294 21.13 -9.40 -17.69
C ARG A 294 22.35 -10.20 -18.15
N ARG A 295 22.64 -11.32 -17.49
CA ARG A 295 23.70 -12.23 -17.93
C ARG A 295 23.35 -12.86 -19.28
N ALA A 296 22.09 -13.24 -19.50
CA ALA A 296 21.61 -13.72 -20.80
C ALA A 296 21.72 -12.65 -21.90
N GLU A 297 21.41 -11.39 -21.60
CA GLU A 297 21.62 -10.24 -22.49
C GLU A 297 23.09 -10.02 -22.79
N HIS A 298 23.97 -10.11 -21.79
CA HIS A 298 25.43 -10.00 -21.99
C HIS A 298 25.96 -11.11 -22.91
N LEU A 299 25.53 -12.35 -22.69
CA LEU A 299 25.80 -13.47 -23.59
C LEU A 299 25.25 -13.18 -24.99
N ARG A 300 24.05 -12.62 -25.11
CA ARG A 300 23.50 -12.19 -26.40
C ARG A 300 24.33 -11.07 -27.05
N GLN A 301 24.90 -10.14 -26.31
CA GLN A 301 25.75 -9.08 -26.87
C GLN A 301 27.11 -9.60 -27.35
N GLN A 302 27.70 -10.55 -26.62
CA GLN A 302 28.93 -11.23 -27.06
C GLN A 302 28.73 -12.01 -28.37
N LEU A 303 27.52 -12.49 -28.63
CA LEU A 303 27.13 -13.17 -29.87
C LEU A 303 25.71 -12.73 -30.31
N PRO A 304 25.59 -11.57 -30.99
CA PRO A 304 24.32 -10.90 -31.30
C PRO A 304 23.37 -11.75 -32.14
N ILE A 305 22.18 -12.00 -31.58
CA ILE A 305 21.01 -12.49 -32.32
C ILE A 305 19.83 -11.55 -31.93
N PRO A 306 19.06 -10.96 -32.87
CA PRO A 306 18.30 -9.71 -32.61
C PRO A 306 17.00 -9.84 -31.75
N GLY A 307 16.63 -8.80 -30.96
CA GLY A 307 15.30 -8.59 -30.32
C GLY A 307 15.19 -7.48 -29.20
N PRO A 308 14.00 -6.90 -28.86
CA PRO A 308 13.81 -5.65 -28.05
C PRO A 308 13.13 -5.78 -26.64
N ILE A 309 13.19 -4.73 -25.77
CA ILE A 309 12.63 -4.65 -24.36
C ILE A 309 12.18 -3.19 -23.95
N GLU A 310 11.21 -3.02 -23.02
CA GLU A 310 10.54 -1.77 -22.52
C GLU A 310 10.74 -1.40 -21.00
N GLU A 311 10.29 -0.18 -20.57
CA GLU A 311 10.63 0.63 -19.37
C GLU A 311 9.44 1.03 -18.43
N LEU A 312 9.51 0.94 -17.08
CA LEU A 312 8.53 1.57 -16.12
C LEU A 312 9.07 1.79 -14.66
N THR A 313 9.92 2.79 -14.36
CA THR A 313 10.46 2.97 -12.98
C THR A 313 10.62 4.42 -12.44
N PHE A 314 10.03 5.44 -13.08
CA PHE A 314 10.16 6.86 -12.71
C PHE A 314 8.82 7.45 -12.23
N ILE A 315 8.74 7.87 -10.96
CA ILE A 315 7.47 8.25 -10.31
C ILE A 315 7.55 9.55 -9.51
N ILE A 316 6.38 10.11 -9.16
CA ILE A 316 6.23 11.29 -8.31
C ILE A 316 5.91 10.83 -6.88
N GLU A 317 6.80 11.13 -5.93
CA GLU A 317 6.67 10.79 -4.50
C GLU A 317 5.82 11.82 -3.75
N ARG A 318 6.03 13.11 -4.03
CA ARG A 318 5.24 14.21 -3.49
C ARG A 318 4.62 15.00 -4.63
N GLN A 319 3.31 14.89 -4.80
CA GLN A 319 2.58 15.62 -5.84
C GLN A 319 2.63 17.15 -5.60
N PRO A 320 2.66 17.96 -6.66
CA PRO A 320 2.42 19.39 -6.55
C PRO A 320 0.99 19.66 -6.08
N PRO A 321 0.72 20.83 -5.49
CA PRO A 321 -0.65 21.25 -5.17
C PRO A 321 -1.52 21.23 -6.43
N GLN A 322 -2.66 20.55 -6.36
CA GLN A 322 -3.60 20.45 -7.49
C GLN A 322 -4.40 21.73 -7.73
N VAL A 323 -4.39 22.67 -6.77
CA VAL A 323 -4.80 24.06 -7.01
C VAL A 323 -3.56 24.92 -6.89
N LEU A 324 -3.11 25.49 -7.99
CA LEU A 324 -1.85 26.21 -8.08
C LEU A 324 -2.09 27.69 -8.32
N LYS A 325 -1.71 28.52 -7.36
CA LYS A 325 -1.78 29.98 -7.50
C LYS A 325 -0.52 30.53 -8.17
N THR A 326 -0.69 31.36 -9.19
CA THR A 326 0.44 32.05 -9.84
C THR A 326 1.24 32.87 -8.82
N LEU A 327 2.56 32.98 -9.05
CA LEU A 327 3.51 33.68 -8.18
C LEU A 327 3.64 33.12 -6.75
N THR A 328 3.01 31.98 -6.46
CA THR A 328 3.10 31.30 -5.17
C THR A 328 4.10 30.15 -5.27
N LYS A 329 4.95 29.99 -4.25
CA LYS A 329 5.91 28.90 -4.18
C LYS A 329 5.19 27.58 -3.94
N PHE A 330 5.62 26.53 -4.63
CA PHE A 330 5.11 25.18 -4.46
C PHE A 330 6.25 24.16 -4.54
N VAL A 331 5.93 22.94 -4.12
CA VAL A 331 6.90 21.84 -3.98
C VAL A 331 6.42 20.59 -4.69
N ALA A 332 7.36 19.79 -5.17
CA ALA A 332 7.13 18.44 -5.66
C ALA A 332 8.38 17.59 -5.43
N THR A 333 8.22 16.27 -5.39
CA THR A 333 9.35 15.34 -5.27
C THR A 333 9.15 14.19 -6.22
N VAL A 334 10.17 13.93 -7.02
CA VAL A 334 10.19 12.80 -7.97
C VAL A 334 11.29 11.85 -7.59
N ARG A 335 11.06 10.56 -7.84
CA ARG A 335 11.92 9.48 -7.39
C ARG A 335 12.12 8.47 -8.50
N LEU A 336 13.38 8.05 -8.68
CA LEU A 336 13.75 6.96 -9.57
C LEU A 336 13.97 5.71 -8.71
N LEU A 337 13.02 4.77 -8.76
CA LEU A 337 13.01 3.60 -7.87
C LEU A 337 14.20 2.66 -8.10
N VAL A 338 14.82 2.70 -9.27
CA VAL A 338 15.97 1.87 -9.66
C VAL A 338 17.32 2.61 -9.58
N GLY A 339 17.35 3.90 -9.26
CA GLY A 339 18.54 4.74 -9.37
C GLY A 339 19.71 4.32 -8.47
N GLY A 340 19.42 3.80 -7.28
CA GLY A 340 20.43 3.30 -6.35
C GLY A 340 21.12 2.03 -6.85
N LYS A 341 20.36 1.09 -7.45
CA LYS A 341 20.87 -0.20 -7.94
C LYS A 341 21.49 -0.13 -9.34
N LEU A 342 21.14 0.89 -10.13
CA LEU A 342 21.69 1.13 -11.47
C LEU A 342 22.92 2.06 -11.47
N ASN A 343 23.44 2.44 -10.30
CA ASN A 343 24.53 3.38 -10.15
C ASN A 343 24.30 4.75 -10.84
N VAL A 344 23.04 5.12 -11.07
CA VAL A 344 22.66 6.42 -11.68
C VAL A 344 23.07 7.58 -10.77
N HIS A 345 23.17 7.34 -9.47
CA HIS A 345 23.67 8.30 -8.50
C HIS A 345 25.16 8.68 -8.68
N MET A 346 25.95 7.91 -9.45
CA MET A 346 27.35 8.26 -9.75
C MET A 346 27.47 9.47 -10.69
N ASN A 347 26.44 9.71 -11.50
CA ASN A 347 26.29 10.94 -12.28
C ASN A 347 24.81 11.37 -12.21
N PRO A 348 24.40 12.03 -11.11
CA PRO A 348 23.00 12.26 -10.83
C PRO A 348 22.36 13.11 -11.94
N PRO A 349 21.29 12.63 -12.59
CA PRO A 349 20.69 13.36 -13.69
C PRO A 349 19.91 14.57 -13.19
N GLN A 350 19.74 15.53 -14.09
CA GLN A 350 18.85 16.66 -13.88
C GLN A 350 17.42 16.25 -14.25
N VAL A 351 16.46 16.62 -13.41
CA VAL A 351 15.04 16.55 -13.73
C VAL A 351 14.55 17.96 -14.04
N LYS A 352 13.80 18.07 -15.14
CA LYS A 352 13.13 19.29 -15.56
C LYS A 352 11.62 19.14 -15.40
N ALA A 353 11.01 20.11 -14.72
CA ALA A 353 9.57 20.24 -14.57
C ALA A 353 9.03 21.23 -15.62
N THR A 354 7.96 20.86 -16.32
CA THR A 354 7.29 21.73 -17.29
C THR A 354 5.77 21.61 -17.13
N ILE A 355 5.06 22.73 -17.21
CA ILE A 355 3.59 22.70 -17.20
C ILE A 355 3.08 22.55 -18.64
N ILE A 356 2.18 21.59 -18.83
CA ILE A 356 1.56 21.26 -20.12
C ILE A 356 0.04 21.20 -19.97
N SER A 357 -0.67 21.46 -21.06
CA SER A 357 -2.13 21.40 -21.11
C SER A 357 -2.62 19.97 -21.30
N GLU A 358 -3.93 19.79 -21.14
CA GLU A 358 -4.62 18.53 -21.45
C GLU A 358 -4.33 18.02 -22.87
N GLN A 359 -4.43 18.89 -23.87
CA GLN A 359 -4.19 18.52 -25.27
C GLN A 359 -2.75 18.04 -25.49
N GLN A 360 -1.78 18.70 -24.85
CA GLN A 360 -0.37 18.35 -24.93
C GLN A 360 -0.07 17.02 -24.25
N ALA A 361 -0.69 16.74 -23.09
CA ALA A 361 -0.56 15.45 -22.42
C ALA A 361 -1.15 14.31 -23.26
N LYS A 362 -2.30 14.54 -23.92
CA LYS A 362 -2.90 13.56 -24.85
C LYS A 362 -1.97 13.26 -26.04
N ALA A 363 -1.32 14.27 -26.60
CA ALA A 363 -0.33 14.11 -27.68
C ALA A 363 0.92 13.35 -27.21
N LEU A 364 1.40 13.62 -25.98
CA LEU A 364 2.53 12.93 -25.36
C LEU A 364 2.32 11.42 -25.23
N VAL A 365 1.12 10.99 -24.85
CA VAL A 365 0.77 9.56 -24.75
C VAL A 365 0.78 8.87 -26.14
N LYS A 366 0.52 9.62 -27.21
CA LYS A 366 0.55 9.11 -28.60
C LYS A 366 1.93 9.15 -29.24
N ASN A 367 2.99 9.52 -28.50
CA ASN A 367 4.35 9.74 -29.02
C ASN A 367 4.42 10.76 -30.17
N GLU A 368 3.47 11.68 -30.26
CA GLU A 368 3.54 12.81 -31.19
C GLU A 368 4.58 13.82 -30.65
N SER A 369 5.44 14.34 -31.53
CA SER A 369 6.53 15.24 -31.12
C SER A 369 6.00 16.59 -30.63
N THR A 370 5.84 16.75 -29.31
CA THR A 370 5.46 18.01 -28.64
C THR A 370 6.67 18.89 -28.28
N ARG A 371 7.76 18.84 -29.06
CA ARG A 371 9.00 19.56 -28.70
C ARG A 371 8.76 21.08 -28.62
N ASN A 372 8.91 21.60 -27.40
CA ASN A 372 9.05 23.01 -26.99
C ASN A 372 7.80 23.86 -26.69
N ASP A 373 6.58 23.34 -26.83
CA ASP A 373 5.40 24.11 -26.42
C ASP A 373 5.05 23.83 -24.95
N SER A 374 5.59 24.63 -24.03
CA SER A 374 5.08 24.67 -22.65
C SER A 374 3.82 25.53 -22.59
N SER A 375 2.87 25.12 -21.76
CA SER A 375 1.67 25.89 -21.45
C SER A 375 1.92 26.99 -20.42
N GLY A 376 3.14 27.16 -19.93
CA GLY A 376 3.47 28.17 -18.92
C GLY A 376 4.94 28.17 -18.50
N GLU A 377 5.33 29.21 -17.76
CA GLU A 377 6.70 29.45 -17.28
C GLU A 377 6.79 29.13 -15.78
N ILE A 378 7.46 28.03 -15.43
CA ILE A 378 7.80 27.67 -14.04
C ILE A 378 9.23 28.16 -13.74
N ILE A 379 9.40 28.94 -12.68
CA ILE A 379 10.70 29.34 -12.13
C ILE A 379 11.22 28.23 -11.22
N ASN A 380 12.55 28.03 -11.16
CA ASN A 380 13.22 26.99 -10.38
C ASN A 380 12.76 25.57 -10.76
N ASN A 381 12.54 25.35 -12.06
CA ASN A 381 11.96 24.13 -12.60
C ASN A 381 12.97 23.03 -12.92
N ASN A 382 14.25 23.21 -12.59
CA ASN A 382 15.29 22.21 -12.74
C ASN A 382 15.82 21.80 -11.36
N CYS A 383 15.97 20.50 -11.13
CA CYS A 383 16.51 19.95 -9.89
C CYS A 383 17.39 18.74 -10.20
N VAL A 384 18.58 18.68 -9.61
CA VAL A 384 19.46 17.51 -9.74
C VAL A 384 18.97 16.45 -8.75
N MET A 385 18.97 15.18 -9.16
CA MET A 385 18.60 14.09 -8.26
C MET A 385 19.64 13.90 -7.15
N GLU A 386 19.19 13.70 -5.93
CA GLU A 386 20.02 13.51 -4.74
C GLU A 386 19.88 12.06 -4.25
N TYR A 387 21.02 11.42 -3.96
CA TYR A 387 21.06 10.07 -3.42
C TYR A 387 21.25 10.08 -1.91
N HIS A 388 20.27 9.55 -1.18
CA HIS A 388 20.37 9.34 0.25
C HIS A 388 20.93 7.95 0.54
N GLN A 389 22.14 7.88 1.10
CA GLN A 389 22.86 6.62 1.31
C GLN A 389 22.20 5.72 2.36
N THR A 390 21.59 6.30 3.41
CA THR A 390 20.94 5.54 4.50
C THR A 390 19.66 4.85 4.04
N THR A 391 18.89 5.49 3.15
CA THR A 391 17.60 5.00 2.65
C THR A 391 17.70 4.36 1.26
N GLY A 392 18.85 4.52 0.58
CA GLY A 392 19.08 4.04 -0.79
C GLY A 392 18.25 4.76 -1.85
N THR A 393 17.74 5.97 -1.56
CA THR A 393 16.75 6.65 -2.39
C THR A 393 17.39 7.71 -3.30
N LEU A 394 17.09 7.65 -4.60
CA LEU A 394 17.45 8.69 -5.56
C LEU A 394 16.22 9.55 -5.89
N SER A 395 16.17 10.77 -5.39
CA SER A 395 15.02 11.68 -5.54
C SER A 395 15.45 13.10 -5.91
N ALA A 396 14.66 13.81 -6.72
CA ALA A 396 14.82 15.25 -6.94
C ALA A 396 13.75 16.03 -6.16
N HIS A 397 14.20 16.91 -5.28
CA HIS A 397 13.37 17.71 -4.38
C HIS A 397 13.19 19.13 -4.89
N PHE A 398 12.06 19.40 -5.53
CA PHE A 398 11.69 20.75 -5.93
C PHE A 398 11.06 21.48 -4.73
N ARG A 399 11.80 22.40 -4.11
CA ARG A 399 11.39 23.07 -2.85
C ARG A 399 10.81 24.47 -3.03
N ASN A 400 11.03 25.10 -4.17
CA ASN A 400 10.76 26.52 -4.38
C ASN A 400 10.34 26.84 -5.82
N MET A 401 9.65 25.91 -6.49
CA MET A 401 9.08 26.18 -7.81
C MET A 401 8.01 27.27 -7.72
N SER A 402 7.85 28.08 -8.76
CA SER A 402 6.80 29.11 -8.82
C SER A 402 6.30 29.28 -10.26
N LEU A 403 4.98 29.23 -10.46
CA LEU A 403 4.39 29.45 -11.78
C LEU A 403 4.22 30.95 -12.03
N LYS A 404 4.98 31.49 -12.99
CA LYS A 404 5.02 32.92 -13.30
C LYS A 404 3.96 33.32 -14.33
N ARG A 405 3.78 32.50 -15.38
CA ARG A 405 2.85 32.75 -16.48
C ARG A 405 2.20 31.44 -16.93
N ILE A 406 0.95 31.53 -17.37
CA ILE A 406 0.21 30.42 -17.97
C ILE A 406 -0.44 30.90 -19.27
N LYS A 407 -0.29 30.12 -20.34
CA LYS A 407 -0.99 30.25 -21.61
C LYS A 407 -2.27 29.43 -21.52
N ARG A 408 -3.38 30.01 -21.98
CA ARG A 408 -4.69 29.39 -21.95
C ARG A 408 -5.27 29.32 -23.34
N SER A 409 -6.05 28.29 -23.63
CA SER A 409 -6.77 28.20 -24.90
C SER A 409 -7.89 29.23 -24.98
N ASP A 410 -8.20 29.70 -26.19
CA ASP A 410 -9.37 30.52 -26.45
C ASP A 410 -10.65 29.74 -26.09
N ARG A 411 -11.43 30.26 -25.16
CA ARG A 411 -12.62 29.57 -24.64
C ARG A 411 -13.74 29.56 -25.68
N ARG A 412 -14.45 28.43 -25.77
CA ARG A 412 -15.72 28.33 -26.51
C ARG A 412 -16.81 27.93 -25.51
N GLY A 413 -17.86 28.75 -25.38
CA GLY A 413 -19.04 28.43 -24.55
C GLY A 413 -18.92 28.80 -23.07
N ALA A 414 -19.55 27.99 -22.20
CA ALA A 414 -19.79 28.28 -20.78
C ALA A 414 -18.68 27.80 -19.82
N GLU A 415 -17.52 27.39 -20.33
CA GLU A 415 -16.42 26.83 -19.53
C GLU A 415 -15.68 27.90 -18.71
N SER A 416 -15.46 27.58 -17.43
CA SER A 416 -14.75 28.47 -16.50
C SER A 416 -13.24 28.26 -16.55
N VAL A 417 -12.47 29.32 -16.24
CA VAL A 417 -11.03 29.24 -15.97
C VAL A 417 -10.68 28.12 -15.00
N THR A 418 -11.53 27.93 -14.00
CA THR A 418 -11.30 27.00 -12.89
C THR A 418 -11.59 25.55 -13.27
N GLU A 419 -11.99 25.30 -14.52
CA GLU A 419 -12.20 23.97 -15.09
C GLU A 419 -11.04 23.55 -16.01
N GLU A 420 -10.20 24.49 -16.43
CA GLU A 420 -9.03 24.22 -17.29
C GLU A 420 -7.95 23.46 -16.48
N LYS A 421 -7.65 22.24 -16.91
CA LYS A 421 -6.69 21.35 -16.25
C LYS A 421 -5.34 21.37 -16.97
N PHE A 422 -4.29 21.42 -16.17
CA PHE A 422 -2.89 21.30 -16.58
C PHE A 422 -2.24 20.11 -15.86
N THR A 423 -1.06 19.71 -16.28
CA THR A 423 -0.21 18.80 -15.48
C THR A 423 1.23 19.28 -15.54
N ILE A 424 2.00 18.93 -14.52
CA ILE A 424 3.44 19.13 -14.50
C ILE A 424 4.09 17.83 -14.99
N LEU A 425 4.68 17.92 -16.18
CA LEU A 425 5.55 16.90 -16.74
C LEU A 425 6.93 17.01 -16.10
N PHE A 426 7.37 15.93 -15.48
CA PHE A 426 8.75 15.77 -15.05
C PHE A 426 9.46 14.88 -16.07
N GLU A 427 10.53 15.40 -16.64
CA GLU A 427 11.37 14.67 -17.59
C GLU A 427 12.81 14.64 -17.10
N SER A 428 13.48 13.51 -17.31
CA SER A 428 14.89 13.36 -17.00
C SER A 428 15.54 12.44 -18.02
N GLN A 429 16.81 12.69 -18.29
CA GLN A 429 17.63 11.85 -19.15
C GLN A 429 18.85 11.40 -18.37
N PHE A 430 19.10 10.10 -18.37
CA PHE A 430 20.25 9.53 -17.71
C PHE A 430 20.81 8.37 -18.51
N SER A 431 22.11 8.14 -18.35
CA SER A 431 22.79 6.99 -18.91
C SER A 431 23.02 5.92 -17.84
N VAL A 432 22.98 4.67 -18.26
CA VAL A 432 23.30 3.49 -17.43
C VAL A 432 24.36 2.68 -18.15
N ALA A 433 25.17 1.93 -17.39
CA ALA A 433 26.21 1.04 -17.92
C ALA A 433 27.26 1.76 -18.78
N GLY A 434 27.94 2.77 -18.21
CA GLY A 434 29.09 3.40 -18.89
C GLY A 434 28.75 4.17 -20.18
N ASN A 435 27.56 4.79 -20.24
CA ASN A 435 27.02 5.53 -21.40
C ASN A 435 26.53 4.67 -22.59
N GLU A 436 26.42 3.36 -22.44
CA GLU A 436 25.89 2.49 -23.51
C GLU A 436 24.37 2.65 -23.72
N LEU A 437 23.62 2.88 -22.65
CA LEU A 437 22.16 3.03 -22.70
C LEU A 437 21.76 4.40 -22.18
N VAL A 438 21.04 5.16 -23.00
CA VAL A 438 20.52 6.50 -22.67
C VAL A 438 19.00 6.42 -22.59
N PHE A 439 18.48 6.61 -21.39
CA PHE A 439 17.06 6.57 -21.10
C PHE A 439 16.48 7.97 -21.02
N GLN A 440 15.30 8.17 -21.60
CA GLN A 440 14.49 9.38 -21.39
C GLN A 440 13.23 9.00 -20.64
N VAL A 441 13.19 9.33 -19.35
CA VAL A 441 12.05 9.03 -18.49
C VAL A 441 11.15 10.24 -18.37
N LYS A 442 9.84 10.00 -18.38
CA LYS A 442 8.80 11.01 -18.25
C LYS A 442 7.73 10.53 -17.28
N THR A 443 7.22 11.45 -16.46
CA THR A 443 6.08 11.18 -15.58
C THR A 443 5.22 12.43 -15.42
N LEU A 444 3.90 12.24 -15.35
CA LEU A 444 2.92 13.33 -15.27
C LEU A 444 2.39 13.46 -13.85
N SER A 445 2.29 14.69 -13.34
CA SER A 445 1.58 14.95 -12.09
C SER A 445 0.08 14.65 -12.23
N LEU A 446 -0.59 14.53 -11.09
CA LEU A 446 -2.05 14.64 -11.09
C LEU A 446 -2.48 15.97 -11.74
N PRO A 447 -3.71 16.04 -12.28
CA PRO A 447 -4.25 17.28 -12.83
C PRO A 447 -4.20 18.43 -11.82
N VAL A 448 -3.77 19.58 -12.31
CA VAL A 448 -3.61 20.83 -11.58
C VAL A 448 -4.48 21.90 -12.24
N VAL A 449 -5.22 22.65 -11.44
CA VAL A 449 -5.97 23.83 -11.86
C VAL A 449 -5.20 25.08 -11.43
N VAL A 450 -4.96 25.99 -12.38
CA VAL A 450 -4.18 27.21 -12.14
C VAL A 450 -5.11 28.39 -11.86
N ILE A 451 -4.91 29.06 -10.71
CA ILE A 451 -5.66 30.24 -10.29
C ILE A 451 -4.76 31.49 -10.22
N VAL A 452 -5.35 32.66 -10.42
CA VAL A 452 -4.65 33.95 -10.26
C VAL A 452 -5.08 34.68 -8.99
N HIS A 453 -6.30 34.40 -8.51
CA HIS A 453 -6.88 35.03 -7.33
C HIS A 453 -7.49 33.97 -6.38
N GLY A 454 -7.43 34.21 -5.07
CA GLY A 454 -7.91 33.26 -4.05
C GLY A 454 -9.43 32.99 -4.13
N SER A 455 -10.21 33.93 -4.65
CA SER A 455 -11.65 33.71 -4.88
C SER A 455 -11.97 32.57 -5.85
N GLN A 456 -11.00 32.13 -6.65
CA GLN A 456 -11.15 31.03 -7.59
C GLN A 456 -10.88 29.66 -6.96
N GLU A 457 -10.29 29.63 -5.76
CA GLU A 457 -9.86 28.41 -5.08
C GLU A 457 -11.03 27.45 -4.82
N ASN A 458 -12.19 27.99 -4.44
CA ASN A 458 -13.40 27.21 -4.23
C ASN A 458 -13.78 26.39 -5.49
N ASN A 459 -13.98 27.06 -6.62
CA ASN A 459 -14.37 26.40 -7.86
C ASN A 459 -13.26 25.50 -8.41
N ALA A 460 -11.98 25.87 -8.25
CA ALA A 460 -10.84 25.05 -8.65
C ALA A 460 -10.76 23.74 -7.84
N THR A 461 -11.04 23.82 -6.53
CA THR A 461 -11.07 22.65 -5.63
C THR A 461 -12.21 21.70 -6.03
N ALA A 462 -13.34 22.22 -6.50
CA ALA A 462 -14.42 21.41 -7.04
C ALA A 462 -13.97 20.54 -8.22
N THR A 463 -13.26 21.16 -9.18
CA THR A 463 -12.74 20.48 -10.38
C THR A 463 -11.74 19.39 -10.00
N VAL A 464 -10.84 19.68 -9.05
CA VAL A 464 -9.87 18.72 -8.51
C VAL A 464 -10.56 17.56 -7.79
N LEU A 465 -11.55 17.86 -6.96
CA LEU A 465 -12.32 16.83 -6.25
C LEU A 465 -13.00 15.87 -7.24
N TRP A 466 -13.67 16.42 -8.26
CA TRP A 466 -14.36 15.62 -9.27
C TRP A 466 -13.39 14.75 -10.07
N ASP A 467 -12.24 15.30 -10.47
CA ASP A 467 -11.23 14.53 -11.20
C ASP A 467 -10.63 13.41 -10.35
N ASN A 468 -10.26 13.70 -9.10
CA ASN A 468 -9.69 12.70 -8.20
C ASN A 468 -10.68 11.60 -7.81
N ALA A 469 -11.96 11.92 -7.67
CA ALA A 469 -12.97 10.96 -7.22
C ALA A 469 -13.45 10.03 -8.34
N PHE A 470 -13.46 10.50 -9.59
CA PHE A 470 -14.17 9.81 -10.68
C PHE A 470 -13.31 9.50 -11.92
N ALA A 471 -12.00 9.73 -11.86
CA ALA A 471 -11.08 9.31 -12.90
C ALA A 471 -10.91 7.78 -12.93
N GLU A 472 -11.11 7.16 -14.10
CA GLU A 472 -10.84 5.73 -14.30
C GLU A 472 -9.34 5.44 -14.48
N PRO A 473 -8.83 4.30 -13.96
CA PRO A 473 -7.46 3.87 -14.23
C PRO A 473 -7.19 3.67 -15.72
N GLY A 474 -6.04 4.17 -16.22
CA GLY A 474 -5.66 4.03 -17.63
C GLY A 474 -6.45 4.92 -18.61
N ARG A 475 -7.29 5.83 -18.10
CA ARG A 475 -8.04 6.78 -18.94
C ARG A 475 -7.13 7.59 -19.86
N VAL A 476 -7.70 8.07 -20.97
CA VAL A 476 -7.12 9.19 -21.71
C VAL A 476 -6.93 10.36 -20.72
N PRO A 477 -5.75 11.03 -20.68
CA PRO A 477 -5.49 12.08 -19.71
C PRO A 477 -6.64 13.07 -19.58
N PHE A 478 -7.01 13.38 -18.33
CA PHE A 478 -8.02 14.37 -17.93
C PHE A 478 -9.50 14.04 -18.22
N LEU A 479 -9.79 12.90 -18.86
CA LEU A 479 -11.16 12.44 -19.10
C LEU A 479 -11.88 12.10 -17.79
N VAL A 480 -13.02 12.71 -17.52
CA VAL A 480 -13.86 12.45 -16.34
C VAL A 480 -15.31 12.32 -16.77
N PRO A 481 -16.14 11.55 -16.03
CA PRO A 481 -17.56 11.45 -16.35
C PRO A 481 -18.27 12.79 -16.09
N ASP A 482 -19.18 13.16 -17.02
CA ASP A 482 -20.03 14.35 -16.90
C ASP A 482 -21.13 14.21 -15.83
N LYS A 483 -21.45 12.97 -15.44
CA LYS A 483 -22.42 12.64 -14.39
C LYS A 483 -22.00 11.40 -13.61
N VAL A 484 -22.33 11.37 -12.33
CA VAL A 484 -21.96 10.29 -11.41
C VAL A 484 -23.15 9.87 -10.57
N LEU A 485 -23.13 8.64 -10.07
CA LEU A 485 -24.15 8.16 -9.14
C LEU A 485 -24.01 8.90 -7.79
N TRP A 486 -25.14 9.29 -7.22
CA TRP A 486 -25.17 10.04 -5.96
C TRP A 486 -24.43 9.34 -4.80
N PRO A 487 -24.55 8.01 -4.60
CA PRO A 487 -23.77 7.32 -3.56
C PRO A 487 -22.26 7.47 -3.71
N GLN A 488 -21.74 7.38 -4.95
CA GLN A 488 -20.30 7.56 -5.22
C GLN A 488 -19.85 8.97 -4.85
N LEU A 489 -20.67 9.98 -5.13
CA LEU A 489 -20.37 11.34 -4.73
C LEU A 489 -20.49 11.55 -3.22
N CYS A 490 -21.46 10.93 -2.53
CA CYS A 490 -21.54 10.99 -1.08
C CYS A 490 -20.26 10.50 -0.41
N GLU A 491 -19.66 9.43 -0.91
CA GLU A 491 -18.37 8.94 -0.43
C GLU A 491 -17.26 9.98 -0.61
N ALA A 492 -17.18 10.60 -1.80
CA ALA A 492 -16.21 11.65 -2.09
C ALA A 492 -16.40 12.89 -1.19
N LEU A 493 -17.65 13.34 -1.00
CA LEU A 493 -18.00 14.46 -0.12
C LEU A 493 -17.67 14.16 1.34
N ASN A 494 -18.00 12.97 1.83
CA ASN A 494 -17.70 12.56 3.20
C ASN A 494 -16.18 12.46 3.44
N MET A 495 -15.45 11.91 2.48
CA MET A 495 -13.98 11.85 2.53
C MET A 495 -13.38 13.25 2.58
N LYS A 496 -13.82 14.15 1.70
CA LYS A 496 -13.37 15.55 1.67
C LYS A 496 -13.73 16.28 2.97
N TYR A 497 -14.93 16.08 3.51
CA TYR A 497 -15.39 16.69 4.74
C TYR A 497 -14.53 16.31 5.95
N LYS A 498 -14.28 15.01 6.16
CA LYS A 498 -13.42 14.53 7.26
C LYS A 498 -12.02 15.11 7.18
N ALA A 499 -11.43 15.14 5.98
CA ALA A 499 -10.10 15.68 5.75
C ALA A 499 -10.03 17.19 6.02
N GLU A 500 -11.00 17.96 5.53
CA GLU A 500 -11.02 19.42 5.64
C GLU A 500 -11.28 19.88 7.08
N VAL A 501 -12.24 19.26 7.78
CA VAL A 501 -12.56 19.55 9.18
C VAL A 501 -11.53 18.96 10.14
N GLN A 502 -10.68 18.03 9.67
CA GLN A 502 -9.72 17.28 10.47
C GLN A 502 -10.40 16.57 11.66
N SER A 503 -11.47 15.84 11.35
CA SER A 503 -12.29 15.10 12.32
C SER A 503 -12.47 13.65 11.88
N LYS A 504 -12.51 12.73 12.86
CA LYS A 504 -12.87 11.32 12.64
C LYS A 504 -14.38 11.15 12.37
N ARG A 505 -15.21 12.11 12.84
CA ARG A 505 -16.65 12.14 12.62
C ARG A 505 -16.94 12.67 11.21
N GLY A 506 -17.52 11.81 10.36
CA GLY A 506 -17.98 12.17 9.02
C GLY A 506 -19.45 12.55 8.96
N LEU A 507 -19.94 12.68 7.75
CA LEU A 507 -21.36 12.87 7.46
C LEU A 507 -22.13 11.58 7.82
N SER A 508 -23.17 11.70 8.65
CA SER A 508 -24.10 10.61 8.95
C SER A 508 -25.07 10.39 7.78
N GLU A 509 -25.82 9.28 7.81
CA GLU A 509 -26.86 8.99 6.82
C GLU A 509 -27.92 10.11 6.74
N GLU A 510 -28.33 10.66 7.88
CA GLU A 510 -29.22 11.84 7.92
C GLU A 510 -28.60 13.06 7.22
N ASN A 511 -27.28 13.27 7.35
CA ASN A 511 -26.61 14.37 6.66
C ASN A 511 -26.58 14.13 5.14
N LEU A 512 -26.29 12.91 4.71
CA LEU A 512 -26.29 12.55 3.29
C LEU A 512 -27.68 12.68 2.66
N LEU A 513 -28.73 12.31 3.40
CA LEU A 513 -30.12 12.52 2.98
C LEU A 513 -30.44 14.01 2.81
N PHE A 514 -30.04 14.83 3.78
CA PHE A 514 -30.21 16.29 3.68
C PHE A 514 -29.46 16.88 2.49
N LEU A 515 -28.22 16.42 2.24
CA LEU A 515 -27.44 16.84 1.08
C LEU A 515 -28.16 16.47 -0.23
N ALA A 516 -28.80 15.30 -0.29
CA ALA A 516 -29.54 14.86 -1.46
C ALA A 516 -30.77 15.74 -1.70
N GLN A 517 -31.56 15.99 -0.65
CA GLN A 517 -32.71 16.92 -0.71
C GLN A 517 -32.27 18.30 -1.20
N LYS A 518 -31.12 18.78 -0.72
CA LYS A 518 -30.57 20.07 -1.13
C LYS A 518 -30.06 20.09 -2.57
N ALA A 519 -29.36 19.05 -3.01
CA ALA A 519 -28.79 18.96 -4.35
C ALA A 519 -29.88 18.84 -5.42
N PHE A 520 -30.89 18.00 -5.18
CA PHE A 520 -31.93 17.70 -6.17
C PHE A 520 -33.21 18.50 -6.00
N SER A 521 -33.33 19.29 -4.93
CA SER A 521 -34.55 20.05 -4.60
C SER A 521 -35.80 19.17 -4.56
N SER A 522 -35.63 17.91 -4.14
CA SER A 522 -36.72 16.94 -4.02
C SER A 522 -37.60 17.26 -2.80
N ILE A 523 -38.91 17.25 -3.02
CA ILE A 523 -39.94 17.44 -1.98
C ILE A 523 -40.19 16.13 -1.21
N ASN A 524 -39.76 14.99 -1.74
CA ASN A 524 -40.03 13.68 -1.15
C ASN A 524 -39.03 13.35 -0.01
N PRO A 525 -39.53 12.89 1.16
CA PRO A 525 -38.71 12.62 2.34
C PRO A 525 -37.72 11.45 2.14
N GLU A 526 -38.02 10.50 1.26
CA GLU A 526 -37.15 9.38 0.89
C GLU A 526 -37.03 9.30 -0.65
N PRO A 527 -36.15 10.10 -1.27
CA PRO A 527 -35.79 9.81 -2.65
C PRO A 527 -35.04 8.48 -2.67
N ASP A 528 -35.35 7.57 -3.60
CA ASP A 528 -34.47 6.44 -3.90
C ASP A 528 -33.18 6.99 -4.55
N CYS A 529 -32.32 7.57 -3.70
CA CYS A 529 -31.09 8.25 -4.08
C CYS A 529 -30.04 7.30 -4.64
N ARG A 530 -30.26 5.98 -4.57
CA ARG A 530 -29.28 4.97 -4.99
C ARG A 530 -29.04 5.00 -6.49
N ASN A 531 -30.09 5.31 -7.26
CA ASN A 531 -30.04 5.38 -8.73
C ASN A 531 -30.00 6.81 -9.29
N THR A 532 -30.10 7.81 -8.42
CA THR A 532 -30.04 9.22 -8.84
C THR A 532 -28.62 9.59 -9.26
N THR A 533 -28.50 10.30 -10.39
CA THR A 533 -27.22 10.82 -10.86
C THR A 533 -27.15 12.33 -10.68
N MET A 534 -25.98 12.85 -10.30
CA MET A 534 -25.69 14.28 -10.36
C MET A 534 -24.71 14.58 -11.49
N THR A 535 -25.00 15.61 -12.28
CA THR A 535 -24.09 16.11 -13.32
C THR A 535 -23.06 17.09 -12.74
N TRP A 536 -21.92 17.25 -13.43
CA TRP A 536 -20.94 18.29 -13.10
C TRP A 536 -21.57 19.69 -13.08
N SER A 537 -22.50 19.95 -14.01
CA SER A 537 -23.20 21.23 -14.10
C SER A 537 -24.01 21.51 -12.83
N GLN A 538 -24.81 20.55 -12.38
CA GLN A 538 -25.59 20.65 -11.13
C GLN A 538 -24.71 20.80 -9.89
N PHE A 539 -23.54 20.16 -9.90
CA PHE A 539 -22.61 20.20 -8.78
C PHE A 539 -21.95 21.57 -8.60
N ASN A 540 -21.44 22.18 -9.67
CA ASN A 540 -20.58 23.37 -9.57
C ASN A 540 -20.75 24.45 -10.66
N ARG A 541 -21.73 24.36 -11.55
CA ARG A 541 -22.05 25.45 -12.51
C ARG A 541 -23.41 26.10 -12.24
N GLU A 542 -24.44 25.29 -12.04
CA GLU A 542 -25.81 25.73 -11.80
C GLU A 542 -25.96 26.20 -10.34
N SER A 543 -26.64 27.34 -10.17
CA SER A 543 -27.00 27.80 -8.83
C SER A 543 -28.14 26.96 -8.28
N LEU A 544 -28.10 26.67 -6.98
CA LEU A 544 -29.21 26.01 -6.30
C LEU A 544 -30.51 26.84 -6.47
N PRO A 545 -31.70 26.19 -6.53
CA PRO A 545 -32.95 26.93 -6.71
C PRO A 545 -33.16 28.02 -5.65
N ASN A 546 -33.52 29.21 -6.11
CA ASN A 546 -33.69 30.42 -5.30
C ASN A 546 -32.42 30.87 -4.53
N ARG A 547 -31.23 30.47 -5.00
CA ARG A 547 -29.92 30.89 -4.44
C ARG A 547 -29.02 31.42 -5.56
N ASN A 548 -27.98 32.14 -5.16
CA ASN A 548 -26.96 32.71 -6.04
C ASN A 548 -25.61 31.97 -5.94
N PHE A 549 -25.63 30.74 -5.40
CA PHE A 549 -24.46 29.90 -5.23
C PHE A 549 -24.76 28.46 -5.65
N THR A 550 -23.72 27.73 -6.07
CA THR A 550 -23.79 26.33 -6.48
C THR A 550 -23.89 25.39 -5.28
N PHE A 551 -24.20 24.11 -5.53
CA PHE A 551 -24.17 23.10 -4.46
C PHE A 551 -22.80 23.01 -3.79
N TRP A 552 -21.73 22.94 -4.59
CA TRP A 552 -20.36 22.88 -4.09
C TRP A 552 -19.99 24.12 -3.26
N GLN A 553 -20.30 25.33 -3.73
CA GLN A 553 -19.99 26.57 -3.01
C GLN A 553 -20.63 26.59 -1.61
N TRP A 554 -21.87 26.12 -1.50
CA TRP A 554 -22.53 25.97 -0.22
C TRP A 554 -21.85 24.92 0.66
N PHE A 555 -21.54 23.74 0.11
CA PHE A 555 -20.93 22.65 0.86
C PHE A 555 -19.53 23.02 1.38
N ASP A 556 -18.71 23.66 0.55
CA ASP A 556 -17.40 24.19 0.92
C ASP A 556 -17.51 25.24 2.02
N GLY A 557 -18.50 26.15 1.94
CA GLY A 557 -18.78 27.10 3.01
C GLY A 557 -19.13 26.43 4.34
N VAL A 558 -19.87 25.31 4.32
CA VAL A 558 -20.17 24.51 5.52
C VAL A 558 -18.90 23.85 6.09
N MET A 559 -18.04 23.29 5.23
CA MET A 559 -16.76 22.71 5.65
C MET A 559 -15.88 23.77 6.33
N GLU A 560 -15.76 24.95 5.71
CA GLU A 560 -14.92 26.04 6.20
C GLU A 560 -15.44 26.61 7.54
N LEU A 561 -16.75 26.80 7.67
CA LEU A 561 -17.39 27.19 8.93
C LEU A 561 -17.13 26.15 10.03
N THR A 562 -17.29 24.87 9.69
CA THR A 562 -17.10 23.79 10.67
C THR A 562 -15.65 23.74 11.13
N LYS A 563 -14.71 23.75 10.19
CA LYS A 563 -13.27 23.73 10.43
C LYS A 563 -12.81 24.89 11.32
N LYS A 564 -13.27 26.11 11.03
CA LYS A 564 -12.82 27.32 11.75
C LYS A 564 -13.50 27.54 13.09
N HIS A 565 -14.78 27.19 13.21
CA HIS A 565 -15.60 27.67 14.34
C HIS A 565 -16.34 26.58 15.10
N LEU A 566 -16.64 25.42 14.49
CA LEU A 566 -17.51 24.41 15.10
C LEU A 566 -16.83 23.06 15.34
N LYS A 567 -15.52 22.92 15.07
CA LYS A 567 -14.80 21.65 15.12
C LYS A 567 -14.98 20.89 16.45
N PRO A 568 -14.83 21.49 17.65
CA PRO A 568 -15.06 20.78 18.91
C PRO A 568 -16.51 20.29 19.03
N HIS A 569 -17.48 21.15 18.74
CA HIS A 569 -18.91 20.83 18.89
C HIS A 569 -19.39 19.82 17.85
N TRP A 570 -18.77 19.81 16.65
CA TRP A 570 -18.96 18.77 15.66
C TRP A 570 -18.45 17.43 16.17
N ASN A 571 -17.26 17.39 16.80
CA ASN A 571 -16.70 16.14 17.32
C ASN A 571 -17.54 15.57 18.47
N ASP A 572 -18.06 16.44 19.33
CA ASP A 572 -18.83 16.04 20.52
C ASP A 572 -20.28 15.64 20.23
N GLY A 573 -20.73 15.73 18.97
CA GLY A 573 -22.11 15.37 18.61
C GLY A 573 -23.12 16.51 18.69
N PHE A 574 -22.75 17.66 19.26
CA PHE A 574 -23.66 18.78 19.56
C PHE A 574 -24.11 19.58 18.34
N VAL A 575 -23.40 19.48 17.22
CA VAL A 575 -23.82 20.06 15.94
C VAL A 575 -24.39 18.97 15.04
N ALA A 576 -25.65 19.16 14.65
CA ALA A 576 -26.28 18.48 13.52
C ALA A 576 -26.28 19.43 12.30
N VAL A 577 -26.02 18.90 11.10
CA VAL A 577 -26.15 19.68 9.86
C VAL A 577 -27.60 20.19 9.75
N PRO A 578 -27.86 21.44 9.31
CA PRO A 578 -29.19 22.05 9.39
C PRO A 578 -30.27 21.17 8.75
N ARG A 579 -31.38 20.94 9.45
CA ARG A 579 -32.58 20.29 8.90
C ARG A 579 -33.34 21.27 7.98
N SER A 580 -34.01 20.73 6.97
CA SER A 580 -35.02 21.49 6.21
C SER A 580 -36.04 22.09 7.19
N ARG A 581 -36.42 23.37 7.00
CA ARG A 581 -37.45 24.05 7.81
C ARG A 581 -38.84 23.40 7.71
N ASN A 582 -39.02 22.41 6.83
CA ASN A 582 -40.29 21.74 6.57
C ASN A 582 -40.36 20.29 7.09
N GLY A 583 -39.57 19.91 8.09
CA GLY A 583 -39.80 18.65 8.81
C GLY A 583 -41.10 18.73 9.63
N PRO A 584 -42.00 17.74 9.59
CA PRO A 584 -43.20 17.75 10.42
C PRO A 584 -42.78 17.77 11.89
N GLN A 585 -43.49 18.58 12.68
CA GLN A 585 -43.33 18.67 14.14
C GLN A 585 -43.59 17.34 14.82
#